data_AF-A0A0Q4XEP2-F1
#
_entry.id   AF-A0A0Q4XEP2-F1
#
_cell.length_a   1.000
_cell.length_b   1.000
_cell.length_c   1.000
_cell.angle_alpha   90.00
_cell.angle_beta   90.00
_cell.angle_gamma   90.00
#
_symmetry.space_group_name_H-M   'P 1'
#
loop_
_entity.id
_entity.type
_entity.pdbx_description
1 polymer ?
#
loop_
_entity_poly.entity_id
_entity_poly.type
_entity_poly.pdbx_seq_one_letter_code
_entity_poly.pdbx_strand_id
1 'polypeptide(L)'
;MPRSSERPPKGIHDVGFRDDRDWNAFRLFGGPRVLHRRWDFYATRDVEPGDTVIFAEGDETQPVAERNATDLDERWLSPEVAAQTGAAFAAG
;
A
#
# COMPACT_ATOMS: atom_id res chain seq x y z
N MET A 1 3.19 -24.01 -26.38
CA MET A 1 2.69 -22.68 -25.99
C MET A 1 2.55 -22.68 -24.47
N PRO A 2 3.36 -21.96 -23.69
CA PRO A 2 3.12 -21.86 -22.26
C PRO A 2 1.80 -21.09 -22.04
N ARG A 3 0.97 -21.58 -21.12
CA ARG A 3 -0.31 -20.96 -20.78
C ARG A 3 -0.04 -19.67 -20.01
N SER A 4 -0.82 -18.62 -20.26
CA SER A 4 -0.70 -17.28 -19.68
C SER A 4 -0.86 -17.18 -18.15
N SER A 5 -0.74 -18.26 -17.38
CA SER A 5 -1.08 -18.36 -15.95
C SER A 5 0.12 -18.65 -15.02
N GLU A 6 1.36 -18.54 -15.51
CA GLU A 6 2.57 -18.86 -14.73
C GLU A 6 3.30 -17.63 -14.17
N ARG A 7 2.80 -16.43 -14.45
CA ARG A 7 3.37 -15.18 -13.91
C ARG A 7 2.69 -14.91 -12.57
N PRO A 8 3.44 -14.65 -11.47
CA PRO A 8 2.83 -14.25 -10.20
C PRO A 8 1.88 -13.07 -10.43
N PRO A 9 0.78 -12.96 -9.66
CA PRO A 9 -0.14 -11.84 -9.80
C PRO A 9 0.64 -10.54 -9.65
N LYS A 10 0.46 -9.64 -10.61
CA LYS A 10 1.10 -8.31 -10.58
C LYS A 10 0.68 -7.59 -9.31
N GLY A 11 1.63 -7.20 -8.48
CA GLY A 11 1.40 -6.39 -7.30
C GLY A 11 1.01 -4.96 -7.68
N ILE A 12 0.14 -4.34 -6.89
CA ILE A 12 -0.17 -2.91 -6.99
C ILE A 12 0.38 -2.22 -5.74
N HIS A 13 1.26 -1.24 -5.93
CA HIS A 13 1.94 -0.53 -4.85
C HIS A 13 1.48 0.93 -4.83
N ASP A 14 0.70 1.31 -3.83
CA ASP A 14 0.28 2.70 -3.62
C ASP A 14 1.35 3.42 -2.80
N VAL A 15 1.96 4.48 -3.34
CA VAL A 15 3.09 5.17 -2.72
C VAL A 15 2.72 6.61 -2.36
N GLY A 16 2.87 6.98 -1.09
CA GLY A 16 2.80 8.37 -0.63
C GLY A 16 1.39 8.90 -0.36
N PHE A 17 0.35 8.08 -0.52
CA PHE A 17 -1.01 8.44 -0.13
C PHE A 17 -1.11 8.61 1.40
N ARG A 18 -1.74 9.71 1.85
CA ARG A 18 -1.86 10.07 3.28
C ARG A 18 -3.31 10.17 3.76
N ASP A 19 -4.24 9.93 2.85
CA ASP A 19 -5.68 10.07 3.02
C ASP A 19 -6.38 8.99 2.18
N ASP A 20 -7.71 9.07 2.09
CA ASP A 20 -8.59 8.13 1.42
C ASP A 20 -8.51 8.16 -0.13
N ARG A 21 -7.61 8.98 -0.72
CA ARG A 21 -7.45 9.03 -2.18
C ARG A 21 -6.85 7.75 -2.76
N ASP A 22 -6.18 6.94 -1.95
CA ASP A 22 -5.79 5.56 -2.30
C ASP A 22 -7.01 4.70 -2.70
N TRP A 23 -8.20 5.04 -2.20
CA TRP A 23 -9.44 4.36 -2.55
C TRP A 23 -9.86 4.59 -4.01
N ASN A 24 -9.48 5.72 -4.60
CA ASN A 24 -9.67 5.96 -6.02
C ASN A 24 -8.71 5.11 -6.86
N ALA A 25 -7.46 4.96 -6.42
CA ALA A 25 -6.51 4.05 -7.05
C ALA A 25 -7.03 2.60 -7.01
N PHE A 26 -7.51 2.14 -5.85
CA PHE A 26 -8.11 0.82 -5.71
C PHE A 26 -9.26 0.58 -6.70
N ARG A 27 -10.16 1.55 -6.88
CA ARG A 27 -11.28 1.43 -7.83
C ARG A 27 -10.85 1.31 -9.28
N LEU A 28 -9.70 1.88 -9.65
CA LEU A 28 -9.20 1.89 -11.02
C LEU A 28 -8.32 0.68 -11.33
N PHE A 29 -7.51 0.24 -10.37
CA PHE A 29 -6.46 -0.76 -10.60
C PHE A 29 -6.77 -2.11 -9.94
N GLY A 30 -7.68 -2.19 -8.96
CA GLY A 30 -8.05 -3.43 -8.27
C GLY A 30 -7.17 -3.77 -7.06
N GLY A 31 -7.08 -5.05 -6.71
CA GLY A 31 -6.24 -5.58 -5.61
C GLY A 31 -5.72 -6.99 -5.90
N PRO A 32 -4.80 -7.58 -5.09
CA PRO A 32 -4.23 -7.12 -3.81
C PRO A 32 -3.26 -5.94 -3.95
N ARG A 33 -3.18 -5.09 -2.91
CA ARG A 33 -2.37 -3.86 -2.89
C ARG A 33 -1.41 -3.82 -1.71
N VAL A 34 -0.22 -3.27 -1.92
CA VAL A 34 0.74 -2.90 -0.88
C VAL A 34 0.74 -1.39 -0.75
N LEU A 35 0.62 -0.87 0.48
CA LEU A 35 0.64 0.57 0.73
C LEU A 35 2.00 0.98 1.31
N HIS A 36 2.74 1.79 0.56
CA HIS A 36 3.99 2.40 0.97
C HIS A 36 3.73 3.86 1.36
N ARG A 37 3.97 4.21 2.62
CA ARG A 37 3.78 5.60 3.10
C ARG A 37 4.72 6.61 2.43
N ARG A 38 5.88 6.14 1.95
CA ARG A 38 6.92 6.94 1.28
C ARG A 38 7.58 6.08 0.21
N TRP A 39 8.16 6.74 -0.79
CA TRP A 39 9.13 6.10 -1.67
C TRP A 39 10.44 5.94 -0.91
N ASP A 40 10.61 4.83 -0.19
CA ASP A 40 11.78 4.57 0.66
C ASP A 40 12.51 3.27 0.28
N PHE A 41 13.53 2.92 1.06
CA PHE A 41 14.35 1.74 0.76
C PHE A 41 13.57 0.43 0.80
N TYR A 42 12.52 0.31 1.62
CA TYR A 42 11.67 -0.89 1.60
C TYR A 42 10.75 -0.89 0.39
N ALA A 43 10.12 0.25 0.08
CA ALA A 43 9.27 0.38 -1.11
C ALA A 43 10.02 0.00 -2.39
N THR A 44 11.26 0.47 -2.55
CA THR A 44 12.07 0.18 -3.73
C THR A 44 12.47 -1.30 -3.87
N ARG A 45 12.53 -2.05 -2.76
CA ARG A 45 12.90 -3.49 -2.75
C ARG A 45 11.71 -4.42 -2.82
N ASP A 46 10.53 -3.91 -2.52
CA ASP A 46 9.27 -4.64 -2.52
C ASP A 46 8.62 -4.65 -3.92
N VAL A 47 8.95 -3.66 -4.76
CA VAL A 47 8.50 -3.58 -6.15
C VAL A 47 9.31 -4.55 -7.02
N GLU A 48 8.61 -5.47 -7.69
CA GLU A 48 9.19 -6.45 -8.61
C GLU A 48 8.88 -6.12 -10.08
N PRO A 49 9.66 -6.64 -11.03
CA PRO A 49 9.38 -6.46 -12.45
C PRO A 49 7.98 -6.95 -12.85
N GLY A 50 7.15 -6.02 -13.30
CA GLY A 50 5.78 -6.30 -13.75
C GLY A 50 4.69 -5.80 -12.79
N ASP A 51 5.08 -5.33 -11.62
CA ASP A 51 4.19 -4.64 -10.69
C ASP A 51 3.79 -3.25 -11.21
N THR A 52 2.69 -2.73 -10.67
CA THR A 52 2.20 -1.39 -10.95
C THR A 52 2.39 -0.53 -9.72
N VAL A 53 3.17 0.54 -9.84
CA VAL A 53 3.39 1.50 -8.76
C VAL A 53 2.59 2.76 -9.05
N ILE A 54 1.79 3.19 -8.09
CA ILE A 54 0.92 4.35 -8.19
C ILE A 54 1.41 5.36 -7.17
N PHE A 55 1.94 6.48 -7.67
CA PHE A 55 2.45 7.54 -6.82
C PHE A 55 1.36 8.58 -6.56
N ALA A 56 1.18 8.96 -5.30
CA ALA A 56 0.33 10.10 -4.94
C ALA A 56 0.89 11.43 -5.48
N GLU A 57 2.22 11.53 -5.53
CA GLU A 57 2.98 12.68 -6.02
C GLU A 57 4.24 12.18 -6.75
N GLY A 58 4.59 12.86 -7.85
CA GLY A 58 5.77 12.53 -8.65
C GLY A 58 5.65 11.16 -9.34
N ASP A 59 6.80 10.51 -9.48
CA ASP A 59 6.96 9.21 -10.14
C ASP A 59 8.17 8.45 -9.55
N GLU A 60 8.59 7.36 -10.17
CA GLU A 60 9.70 6.53 -9.72
C GLU A 60 11.08 7.22 -9.73
N THR A 61 11.20 8.34 -10.45
CA THR A 61 12.46 9.10 -10.55
C THR A 61 12.69 10.04 -9.37
N GLN A 62 11.69 10.20 -8.49
CA GLN A 62 11.83 11.02 -7.30
C GLN A 62 12.89 10.46 -6.35
N PRO A 63 13.59 11.32 -5.57
CA PRO A 63 14.56 10.86 -4.60
C PRO A 63 13.93 9.89 -3.60
N VAL A 64 14.60 8.76 -3.37
CA VAL A 64 14.24 7.84 -2.29
C VAL A 64 14.39 8.57 -0.96
N ALA A 65 13.38 8.48 -0.10
CA ALA A 65 13.38 9.11 1.21
C ALA A 65 14.58 8.62 2.04
N GLU A 66 15.27 9.57 2.69
CA GLU A 66 16.46 9.28 3.52
C GLU A 66 16.15 8.35 4.71
N ARG A 67 14.89 8.29 5.12
CA ARG A 67 14.41 7.46 6.23
C ARG A 67 13.16 6.72 5.81
N ASN A 68 13.16 5.43 6.14
CA ASN A 68 12.00 4.57 5.99
C ASN A 68 10.81 5.13 6.77
N ALA A 69 9.62 4.90 6.22
CA ALA A 69 8.41 5.19 6.97
C ALA A 69 8.35 4.30 8.22
N THR A 70 7.88 4.88 9.33
CA THR A 70 7.50 4.09 10.50
C THR A 70 6.23 3.31 10.18
N ASP A 71 6.03 2.20 10.90
CA ASP A 71 4.83 1.37 10.81
C ASP A 71 3.54 2.19 10.87
N LEU A 72 2.50 1.66 10.22
CA LEU A 72 1.14 2.19 10.29
C LEU A 72 0.69 2.22 11.75
N ASP A 73 0.73 3.40 12.35
CA ASP A 73 0.11 3.65 13.63
C ASP A 73 -1.41 3.51 13.45
N GLU A 74 -2.00 2.57 14.16
CA GLU A 74 -3.42 2.19 14.05
C GLU A 74 -4.37 3.37 14.25
N ARG A 75 -3.90 4.46 14.90
CA ARG A 75 -4.66 5.71 15.10
C ARG A 75 -4.94 6.48 13.80
N TRP A 76 -4.23 6.16 12.72
CA TRP A 76 -4.35 6.82 11.41
C TRP A 76 -5.26 6.04 10.45
N LEU A 77 -5.55 4.78 10.78
CA LEU A 77 -6.75 4.12 10.27
C LEU A 77 -7.89 4.80 11.02
N SER A 78 -8.75 5.56 10.33
CA SER A 78 -9.81 6.42 10.87
C SER A 78 -10.36 6.01 12.25
N PRO A 79 -10.68 6.93 13.18
CA PRO A 79 -11.25 6.59 14.49
C PRO A 79 -12.53 5.72 14.43
N GLU A 80 -13.23 5.68 13.29
CA GLU A 80 -14.36 4.76 13.07
C GLU A 80 -13.97 3.28 12.90
N VAL A 81 -12.77 2.97 12.41
CA VAL A 81 -12.31 1.57 12.23
C VAL A 81 -11.78 1.00 13.54
N ALA A 82 -11.11 1.80 14.37
CA ALA A 82 -10.64 1.39 15.69
C ALA A 82 -11.78 1.03 16.66
N ALA A 83 -12.97 1.62 16.47
CA ALA A 83 -14.14 1.36 17.31
C ALA A 83 -14.88 0.04 16.99
N GLN A 84 -14.71 -0.52 15.79
CA GLN A 84 -15.43 -1.75 15.38
C GLN A 84 -14.70 -3.05 15.78
N THR A 85 -13.40 -3.01 16.06
CA THR A 85 -12.62 -4.19 16.46
C THR A 85 -12.40 -4.32 17.97
N GLY A 86 -12.86 -3.35 18.77
CA GLY A 86 -12.69 -3.31 20.23
C GLY A 86 -13.73 -4.05 21.08
N ALA A 87 -14.68 -4.78 20.48
CA ALA A 87 -15.75 -5.46 21.22
C ALA A 87 -15.80 -6.97 20.93
N ALA A 88 -14.78 -7.72 21.37
CA ALA A 88 -14.92 -9.18 21.48
C ALA A 88 -14.06 -9.86 22.56
N PHE A 89 -13.17 -9.18 23.30
CA PHE A 89 -12.39 -9.84 24.35
C PHE A 89 -12.22 -8.97 25.59
N ALA A 90 -13.31 -8.77 26.35
CA ALA A 90 -13.24 -8.46 27.79
C ALA A 90 -14.63 -8.49 28.45
N ALA A 91 -15.13 -9.69 28.73
CA ALA A 91 -16.04 -10.05 29.84
C ALA A 91 -16.17 -11.57 29.70
N GLY A 92 -15.55 -12.41 30.51
CA GLY A 92 -15.64 -12.48 31.96
C GLY A 92 -16.05 -13.92 32.25
#